data_AF-A0A933QA94-F1
#
_entry.id   AF-A0A933QA94-F1
#
_cell.length_a   1.000
_cell.length_b   1.000
_cell.length_c   1.000
_cell.angle_alpha   90.00
_cell.angle_beta   90.00
_cell.angle_gamma   90.00
#
_symmetry.space_group_name_H-M   'P 1'
#
loop_
_entity.id
_entity.type
_entity.pdbx_description
1 polymer ?
#
loop_
_entity_poly.entity_id
_entity_poly.type
_entity_poly.pdbx_seq_one_letter_code
_entity_poly.pdbx_strand_id
1 'polypeptide(L)'
;MNSPKPPFDITAIYKLLANTRNQANAFSNLLGSCECAARDEVGEQQGVLPVEVSPSTPPPMFRVLSIHRLPGARGSGVCNFATIFHERMTLDVTWWSHGTDPTLRRDNLVCVEWRNAPAPSSTSIDVAAIAAIDAPSDSIDLFATIPARWLDHPVLFQPLRTLWAKTHATDRSRLTDELWDGRQLRAFLRAAETYLLNHYFNSNDR
;
A
#
# COMPACT_ATOMS: atom_id res chain seq x y z
N MET A 1 -7.00 39.24 3.55
CA MET A 1 -7.34 38.13 2.62
C MET A 1 -6.94 36.85 3.31
N ASN A 2 -7.90 36.13 3.90
CA ASN A 2 -7.62 34.87 4.57
C ASN A 2 -7.47 33.79 3.49
N SER A 3 -6.25 33.30 3.30
CA SER A 3 -6.03 32.08 2.51
C SER A 3 -6.94 30.97 3.06
N PRO A 4 -7.65 30.22 2.21
CA PRO A 4 -8.43 29.09 2.68
C PRO A 4 -7.48 28.13 3.39
N LYS A 5 -7.75 27.90 4.68
CA LYS A 5 -7.04 26.90 5.47
C LYS A 5 -7.11 25.58 4.69
N PRO A 6 -5.99 24.88 4.44
CA PRO A 6 -6.04 23.64 3.67
C PRO A 6 -7.05 22.70 4.34
N PRO A 7 -7.91 22.01 3.57
CA PRO A 7 -9.04 21.27 4.13
C PRO A 7 -8.64 20.08 5.02
N PHE A 8 -7.34 19.74 5.08
CA PHE A 8 -6.81 18.61 5.81
C PHE A 8 -5.43 18.96 6.39
N ASP A 9 -5.26 18.73 7.69
CA ASP A 9 -4.03 19.01 8.44
C ASP A 9 -3.12 17.76 8.42
N ILE A 10 -1.93 17.85 7.83
CA ILE A 10 -0.92 16.77 7.82
C ILE A 10 -0.52 16.39 9.27
N THR A 11 -0.63 17.34 10.21
CA THR A 11 -0.45 17.09 11.64
C THR A 11 -1.46 16.07 12.17
N ALA A 12 -2.65 15.97 11.57
CA ALA A 12 -3.64 14.96 11.93
C ALA A 12 -3.19 13.56 11.53
N ILE A 13 -2.55 13.39 10.37
CA ILE A 13 -1.97 12.12 9.91
C ILE A 13 -0.84 11.69 10.84
N TYR A 14 0.04 12.63 11.20
CA TYR A 14 1.11 12.38 12.17
C TYR A 14 0.61 12.05 13.57
N LYS A 15 -0.44 12.75 14.04
CA LYS A 15 -1.13 12.41 15.30
C LYS A 15 -1.78 11.04 15.23
N LEU A 16 -2.34 10.67 14.09
CA LEU A 16 -2.94 9.37 13.85
C LEU A 16 -1.90 8.25 13.95
N LEU A 17 -0.74 8.45 13.31
CA LEU A 17 0.40 7.53 13.35
C LEU A 17 0.97 7.41 14.76
N ALA A 18 1.14 8.53 15.47
CA ALA A 18 1.56 8.54 16.87
C ALA A 18 0.57 7.78 17.77
N ASN A 19 -0.73 7.85 17.47
CA ASN A 19 -1.77 7.18 18.25
C ASN A 19 -1.86 5.67 17.95
N THR A 20 -1.67 5.25 16.69
CA THR A 20 -1.50 3.82 16.34
C THR A 20 -0.22 3.24 16.94
N ARG A 21 0.85 4.05 17.03
CA ARG A 21 2.13 3.68 17.68
C ARG A 21 2.00 3.59 19.20
N ASN A 22 1.07 4.33 19.83
CA ASN A 22 0.78 4.21 21.27
C ASN A 22 0.07 2.91 21.65
N GLN A 23 -0.56 2.19 20.70
CA GLN A 23 -1.01 0.81 20.93
C GLN A 23 0.12 -0.23 20.78
N ALA A 24 1.31 0.21 20.36
CA ALA A 24 2.55 -0.56 20.30
C ALA A 24 3.71 0.23 20.95
N ASN A 25 3.52 0.66 22.21
CA ASN A 25 4.49 1.11 23.21
C ASN A 25 5.80 1.80 22.73
N ALA A 26 5.97 3.05 23.18
CA ALA A 26 7.25 3.78 23.34
C ALA A 26 7.86 4.46 22.09
N PHE A 27 7.65 5.77 21.96
CA PHE A 27 8.54 6.67 21.20
C PHE A 27 8.76 8.01 21.93
N SER A 28 8.80 7.96 23.27
CA SER A 28 9.03 9.15 24.10
C SER A 28 10.48 9.67 24.12
N ASN A 29 11.46 9.00 23.49
CA ASN A 29 12.88 9.32 23.73
C ASN A 29 13.72 9.63 22.49
N LEU A 30 13.14 9.99 21.33
CA LEU A 30 13.93 10.24 20.11
C LEU A 30 13.54 11.52 19.34
N LEU A 31 13.22 12.59 20.07
CA LEU A 31 13.14 13.95 19.54
C LEU A 31 14.02 14.93 20.34
N GLY A 32 15.15 14.44 20.84
CA GLY A 32 16.24 15.27 21.35
C GLY A 32 17.37 15.32 20.34
N SER A 33 17.52 16.48 19.69
CA SER A 33 18.67 16.90 18.86
C SER A 33 18.78 16.28 17.47
N CYS A 34 18.57 17.13 16.45
CA CYS A 34 19.49 17.28 15.31
C CYS A 34 19.01 18.49 14.47
N GLU A 35 19.47 19.68 14.85
CA GLU A 35 19.81 20.71 13.87
C GLU A 35 21.04 20.22 13.09
N CYS A 36 20.93 20.07 11.77
CA CYS A 36 22.09 20.06 10.87
C CYS A 36 21.66 20.59 9.50
N ALA A 37 22.38 21.60 9.05
CA ALA A 37 22.26 22.26 7.76
C ALA A 37 22.90 21.45 6.61
N ALA A 38 22.36 21.61 5.40
CA ALA A 38 23.03 21.54 4.10
C ALA A 38 22.02 22.10 3.06
N ARG A 39 22.12 23.33 2.54
CA ARG A 39 23.06 23.87 1.52
C ARG A 39 23.20 23.02 0.26
N ASP A 40 22.65 23.58 -0.81
CA ASP A 40 22.90 23.47 -2.26
C ASP A 40 23.50 22.17 -2.80
N GLU A 41 22.81 21.52 -3.75
CA GLU A 41 23.33 21.32 -5.12
C GLU A 41 22.19 21.22 -6.14
N VAL A 42 22.37 21.94 -7.25
CA VAL A 42 21.56 21.97 -8.47
C VAL A 42 21.90 20.73 -9.31
N GLY A 43 20.88 19.99 -9.76
CA GLY A 43 21.07 18.82 -10.62
C GLY A 43 19.81 18.48 -11.43
N GLU A 44 19.66 19.15 -12.56
CA GLU A 44 19.09 18.65 -13.83
C GLU A 44 17.90 17.69 -13.77
N GLN A 45 16.67 18.24 -13.82
CA GLN A 45 15.47 17.48 -14.12
C GLN A 45 15.44 17.13 -15.63
N GLN A 46 15.86 15.92 -15.98
CA GLN A 46 15.46 15.32 -17.25
C GLN A 46 14.04 14.75 -17.10
N GLY A 47 13.13 15.32 -17.87
CA GLY A 47 11.73 14.95 -17.90
C GLY A 47 11.52 13.51 -18.32
N VAL A 48 11.06 12.69 -17.37
CA VAL A 48 10.41 11.41 -17.66
C VAL A 48 8.95 11.73 -17.88
N LEU A 49 8.52 11.72 -19.15
CA LEU A 49 7.11 11.76 -19.51
C LEU A 49 6.37 10.64 -18.76
N PRO A 50 5.15 10.86 -18.26
CA PRO A 50 4.37 9.79 -17.65
C PRO A 50 4.12 8.74 -18.73
N VAL A 51 4.68 7.54 -18.52
CA VAL A 51 4.38 6.37 -19.36
C VAL A 51 2.88 6.14 -19.25
N GLU A 52 2.13 6.45 -20.30
CA GLU A 52 0.75 6.04 -20.44
C GLU A 52 0.74 4.51 -20.47
N VAL A 53 0.46 3.92 -19.31
CA VAL A 53 0.34 2.47 -19.16
C VAL A 53 -0.90 2.06 -19.95
N SER A 54 -0.69 1.54 -21.15
CA SER A 54 -1.74 0.92 -21.95
C SER A 54 -2.56 -0.03 -21.07
N PRO A 55 -3.91 -0.02 -21.14
CA PRO A 55 -4.76 -0.88 -20.31
C PRO A 55 -4.47 -2.38 -20.51
N SER A 56 -3.72 -2.75 -21.56
CA SER A 56 -3.31 -4.11 -21.89
C SER A 56 -2.18 -4.68 -21.02
N THR A 57 -1.38 -3.84 -20.34
CA THR A 57 -0.23 -4.32 -19.57
C THR A 57 -0.63 -4.56 -18.11
N PRO A 58 -0.35 -5.76 -17.53
CA PRO A 58 -0.64 -6.04 -16.14
C PRO A 58 0.08 -5.06 -15.20
N PRO A 59 -0.52 -4.70 -14.06
CA PRO A 59 0.16 -3.96 -13.00
C PRO A 59 1.46 -4.65 -12.58
N PRO A 60 2.50 -3.89 -12.22
CA PRO A 60 3.79 -4.45 -11.83
C PRO A 60 3.75 -5.14 -10.46
N MET A 61 2.73 -4.87 -9.65
CA MET A 61 2.61 -5.37 -8.28
C MET A 61 1.17 -5.57 -7.86
N PHE A 62 0.99 -6.39 -6.84
CA PHE A 62 -0.31 -6.71 -6.27
C PHE A 62 -0.23 -6.89 -4.76
N ARG A 63 -1.37 -6.75 -4.09
CA ARG A 63 -1.56 -7.13 -2.69
C ARG A 63 -2.13 -8.53 -2.60
N VAL A 64 -1.56 -9.38 -1.77
CA VAL A 64 -2.13 -10.72 -1.49
C VAL A 64 -3.34 -10.59 -0.57
N LEU A 65 -4.50 -11.05 -1.02
CA LEU A 65 -5.75 -11.05 -0.25
C LEU A 65 -5.96 -12.35 0.53
N SER A 66 -5.59 -13.46 -0.08
CA SER A 66 -5.68 -14.81 0.45
C SER A 66 -4.53 -15.63 -0.10
N ILE A 67 -4.11 -16.65 0.65
CA ILE A 67 -3.16 -17.64 0.16
C ILE A 67 -3.49 -18.98 0.78
N HIS A 68 -3.60 -20.01 -0.05
CA HIS A 68 -3.86 -21.40 0.31
C HIS A 68 -2.77 -22.28 -0.30
N ARG A 69 -2.41 -23.34 0.41
CA ARG A 69 -1.34 -24.25 0.00
C ARG A 69 -1.83 -25.67 0.16
N LEU A 70 -1.74 -26.45 -0.92
CA LEU A 70 -2.06 -27.87 -0.94
C LEU A 70 -0.80 -28.68 -1.26
N PRO A 71 -0.59 -29.83 -0.59
CA PRO A 71 0.50 -30.72 -0.96
C PRO A 71 0.30 -31.24 -2.39
N GLY A 72 1.40 -31.39 -3.14
CA GLY A 72 1.33 -31.97 -4.47
C GLY A 72 0.83 -33.41 -4.46
N ALA A 73 0.20 -33.84 -5.56
CA ALA A 73 -0.48 -35.14 -5.69
C ALA A 73 0.40 -36.39 -5.43
N ARG A 74 1.72 -36.23 -5.29
CA ARG A 74 2.69 -37.30 -4.99
C ARG A 74 3.56 -37.03 -3.76
N GLY A 75 3.17 -36.09 -2.91
CA GLY A 75 3.96 -35.68 -1.74
C GLY A 75 5.21 -34.87 -2.08
N SER A 76 5.46 -34.58 -3.36
CA SER A 76 6.54 -33.70 -3.83
C SER A 76 5.98 -32.34 -4.23
N GLY A 77 6.53 -31.27 -3.66
CA GLY A 77 6.16 -29.90 -3.98
C GLY A 77 4.83 -29.44 -3.38
N VAL A 78 4.50 -28.19 -3.67
CA VAL A 78 3.33 -27.47 -3.13
C VAL A 78 2.59 -26.81 -4.30
N CYS A 79 1.28 -27.00 -4.33
CA CYS A 79 0.38 -26.23 -5.17
C CYS A 79 -0.15 -25.05 -4.35
N ASN A 80 0.15 -23.84 -4.80
CA ASN A 80 -0.23 -22.60 -4.12
C ASN A 80 -1.35 -21.92 -4.89
N PHE A 81 -2.30 -21.36 -4.15
CA PHE A 81 -3.41 -20.57 -4.67
C PHE A 81 -3.40 -19.24 -3.92
N ALA A 82 -3.57 -18.12 -4.62
CA ALA A 82 -3.71 -16.83 -3.98
C ALA A 82 -4.70 -15.95 -4.74
N THR A 83 -5.49 -15.16 -4.03
CA THR A 83 -6.18 -14.02 -4.63
C THR A 83 -5.30 -12.80 -4.49
N ILE A 84 -4.96 -12.16 -5.60
CA ILE A 84 -4.11 -10.95 -5.64
C ILE A 84 -4.92 -9.75 -6.16
N PHE A 85 -4.62 -8.56 -5.62
CA PHE A 85 -5.39 -7.34 -5.87
C PHE A 85 -4.53 -6.16 -6.30
N HIS A 86 -5.03 -5.47 -7.32
CA HIS A 86 -4.67 -4.11 -7.71
C HIS A 86 -5.97 -3.39 -8.12
N GLU A 87 -6.03 -2.05 -8.04
CA GLU A 87 -7.24 -1.28 -8.38
C GLU A 87 -7.70 -1.49 -9.83
N ARG A 88 -6.75 -1.88 -10.69
CA ARG A 88 -6.96 -2.19 -12.12
C ARG A 88 -7.39 -3.64 -12.37
N MET A 89 -7.11 -4.56 -11.45
CA MET A 89 -7.43 -5.99 -11.63
C MET A 89 -7.32 -6.80 -10.34
N THR A 90 -8.18 -7.80 -10.21
CA THR A 90 -8.14 -8.82 -9.15
C THR A 90 -8.10 -10.19 -9.81
N LEU A 91 -7.19 -11.07 -9.36
CA LEU A 91 -6.95 -12.36 -10.00
C LEU A 91 -6.78 -13.46 -8.96
N ASP A 92 -7.31 -14.65 -9.26
CA ASP A 92 -7.02 -15.89 -8.55
C ASP A 92 -5.90 -16.64 -9.27
N VAL A 93 -4.71 -16.66 -8.67
CA VAL A 93 -3.51 -17.20 -9.27
C VAL A 93 -3.11 -18.53 -8.66
N THR A 94 -2.65 -19.45 -9.51
CA THR A 94 -2.17 -20.77 -9.11
C THR A 94 -0.74 -20.98 -9.59
N TRP A 95 0.13 -21.53 -8.73
CA TRP A 95 1.49 -21.89 -9.11
C TRP A 95 2.04 -23.05 -8.29
N TRP A 96 3.01 -23.75 -8.88
CA TRP A 96 3.69 -24.88 -8.26
C TRP A 96 5.08 -24.46 -7.78
N SER A 97 5.46 -24.91 -6.59
CA SER A 97 6.78 -24.67 -6.02
C SER A 97 7.36 -25.92 -5.36
N HIS A 98 8.69 -25.98 -5.20
CA HIS A 98 9.33 -27.10 -4.50
C HIS A 98 8.99 -27.14 -3.00
N GLY A 99 8.71 -25.98 -2.40
CA GLY A 99 8.34 -25.85 -0.99
C GLY A 99 7.51 -24.60 -0.74
N THR A 100 7.13 -24.40 0.52
CA THR A 100 6.38 -23.20 0.94
C THR A 100 7.32 -22.02 1.13
N ASP A 101 7.06 -20.91 0.46
CA ASP A 101 7.72 -19.64 0.75
C ASP A 101 7.08 -18.98 1.99
N PRO A 102 7.82 -18.81 3.12
CA PRO A 102 7.30 -18.20 4.33
C PRO A 102 7.12 -16.68 4.24
N THR A 103 7.71 -16.02 3.25
CA THR A 103 7.58 -14.57 3.01
C THR A 103 6.26 -14.24 2.35
N LEU A 104 5.68 -15.16 1.58
CA LEU A 104 4.37 -15.00 0.96
C LEU A 104 3.25 -15.15 1.99
N ARG A 105 2.69 -14.02 2.39
CA ARG A 105 1.62 -13.93 3.38
C ARG A 105 0.52 -13.00 2.88
N ARG A 106 -0.66 -13.17 3.47
CA ARG A 106 -1.76 -12.23 3.31
C ARG A 106 -1.30 -10.82 3.69
N ASP A 107 -1.75 -9.85 2.90
CA ASP A 107 -1.47 -8.41 3.00
C ASP A 107 -0.06 -7.97 2.54
N ASN A 108 0.79 -8.90 2.10
CA ASN A 108 2.08 -8.54 1.50
C ASN A 108 1.91 -7.99 0.08
N LEU A 109 2.82 -7.11 -0.31
CA LEU A 109 3.03 -6.76 -1.71
C LEU A 109 3.85 -7.84 -2.41
N VAL A 110 3.44 -8.16 -3.62
CA VAL A 110 4.07 -9.18 -4.44
C VAL A 110 4.19 -8.72 -5.89
N CYS A 111 5.22 -9.22 -6.57
CA CYS A 111 5.29 -9.24 -8.03
C CYS A 111 4.93 -10.63 -8.54
N VAL A 112 4.43 -10.70 -9.77
CA VAL A 112 3.99 -11.93 -10.42
C VAL A 112 4.87 -12.19 -11.62
N GLU A 113 5.44 -13.39 -11.68
CA GLU A 113 6.11 -13.89 -12.88
C GLU A 113 5.08 -14.61 -13.75
N TRP A 114 4.71 -13.98 -14.87
CA TRP A 114 3.64 -14.46 -15.74
C TRP A 114 4.16 -15.55 -16.69
N ARG A 115 3.47 -16.68 -16.79
CA ARG A 115 3.68 -17.64 -17.90
C ARG A 115 3.09 -17.11 -19.20
N ASN A 116 1.90 -16.51 -19.10
CA ASN A 116 1.19 -15.83 -20.16
C ASN A 116 0.64 -14.53 -19.58
N ALA A 117 0.65 -13.45 -20.37
CA ALA A 117 0.07 -12.18 -19.93
C ALA A 117 -1.43 -12.35 -19.65
N PRO A 118 -1.96 -11.79 -18.55
CA PRO A 118 -3.37 -11.88 -18.21
C PRO A 118 -4.20 -11.14 -19.27
N ALA A 119 -5.19 -11.82 -19.85
CA ALA A 119 -6.20 -11.14 -20.64
C ALA A 119 -7.11 -10.31 -19.71
N PRO A 120 -7.69 -9.19 -20.17
CA PRO A 120 -8.51 -8.31 -19.32
C PRO A 120 -9.71 -8.98 -18.64
N SER A 121 -10.24 -10.05 -19.22
CA SER A 121 -11.38 -10.81 -18.71
C SER A 121 -10.98 -12.00 -17.83
N SER A 122 -9.69 -12.20 -17.58
CA SER A 122 -9.23 -13.34 -16.79
C SER A 122 -9.58 -13.12 -15.33
N THR A 123 -10.18 -14.13 -14.70
CA THR A 123 -10.41 -14.15 -13.25
C THR A 123 -9.47 -15.12 -12.55
N SER A 124 -8.97 -16.13 -13.27
CA SER A 124 -8.00 -17.08 -12.74
C SER A 124 -6.92 -17.45 -13.76
N ILE A 125 -5.66 -17.55 -13.30
CA ILE A 125 -4.49 -17.74 -14.16
C ILE A 125 -3.42 -18.61 -13.48
N ASP A 126 -2.82 -19.50 -14.27
CA ASP A 126 -1.59 -20.19 -13.88
C ASP A 126 -0.36 -19.31 -14.13
N VAL A 127 0.37 -19.01 -13.06
CA VAL A 127 1.57 -18.15 -13.09
C VAL A 127 2.84 -18.98 -12.92
N ALA A 128 3.99 -18.41 -13.27
CA ALA A 128 5.28 -19.09 -13.11
C ALA A 128 5.68 -19.08 -11.63
N ALA A 129 5.62 -17.90 -11.02
CA ALA A 129 5.92 -17.69 -9.61
C ALA A 129 5.28 -16.40 -9.10
N ILE A 130 5.27 -16.27 -7.78
CA ILE A 130 4.97 -15.02 -7.07
C ILE A 130 6.13 -14.77 -6.12
N ALA A 131 6.61 -13.54 -6.04
CA ALA A 131 7.65 -13.15 -5.11
C ALA A 131 7.21 -11.95 -4.26
N ALA A 132 7.54 -11.97 -2.97
CA ALA A 132 7.31 -10.83 -2.10
C ALA A 132 8.20 -9.65 -2.52
N ILE A 133 7.68 -8.44 -2.40
CA ILE A 133 8.48 -7.22 -2.57
C ILE A 133 9.00 -6.82 -1.19
N ASP A 134 10.29 -7.06 -0.96
CA ASP A 134 10.88 -6.99 0.38
C ASP A 134 11.18 -5.57 0.84
N ALA A 135 11.41 -4.64 -0.09
CA ALA A 135 11.82 -3.28 0.21
C ALA A 135 10.79 -2.25 -0.29
N PRO A 136 10.50 -1.22 0.52
CA PRO A 136 9.69 -0.09 0.08
C PRO A 136 10.29 0.63 -1.12
N SER A 137 9.43 1.25 -1.93
CA SER A 137 9.85 2.12 -3.02
C SER A 137 8.87 3.27 -3.19
N ASP A 138 9.38 4.49 -3.31
CA ASP A 138 8.57 5.68 -3.57
C ASP A 138 7.85 5.66 -4.92
N SER A 139 8.29 4.79 -5.83
CA SER A 139 7.64 4.57 -7.14
C SER A 139 6.32 3.80 -7.03
N ILE A 140 6.02 3.25 -5.86
CA ILE A 140 4.89 2.36 -5.63
C ILE A 140 3.71 3.13 -5.04
N ASP A 141 2.59 3.16 -5.76
CA ASP A 141 1.33 3.64 -5.22
C ASP A 141 0.70 2.56 -4.33
N LEU A 142 0.93 2.67 -3.01
CA LEU A 142 0.30 1.79 -2.02
C LEU A 142 -1.22 1.79 -2.14
N PHE A 143 -1.84 2.93 -2.47
CA PHE A 143 -3.31 3.05 -2.55
C PHE A 143 -3.89 2.25 -3.71
N ALA A 144 -3.16 2.11 -4.81
CA ALA A 144 -3.56 1.24 -5.92
C ALA A 144 -3.67 -0.25 -5.51
N THR A 145 -3.17 -0.62 -4.34
CA THR A 145 -3.18 -2.00 -3.84
C THR A 145 -4.08 -2.22 -2.63
N ILE A 146 -4.88 -1.22 -2.23
CA ILE A 146 -5.79 -1.28 -1.08
C ILE A 146 -7.19 -1.72 -1.56
N PRO A 147 -7.70 -2.88 -1.10
CA PRO A 147 -9.08 -3.27 -1.36
C PRO A 147 -10.06 -2.35 -0.62
N ALA A 148 -11.13 -1.92 -1.29
CA ALA A 148 -12.15 -1.06 -0.70
C ALA A 148 -12.72 -1.62 0.62
N ARG A 149 -12.84 -2.96 0.73
CA ARG A 149 -13.30 -3.67 1.93
C ARG A 149 -12.40 -3.56 3.17
N TRP A 150 -11.24 -2.91 3.07
CA TRP A 150 -10.40 -2.62 4.24
C TRP A 150 -10.95 -1.47 5.08
N LEU A 151 -11.81 -0.63 4.48
CA LEU A 151 -12.51 0.47 5.11
C LEU A 151 -13.98 0.09 5.28
N ASP A 152 -14.57 0.52 6.40
CA ASP A 152 -16.01 0.33 6.64
C ASP A 152 -16.85 1.35 5.83
N HIS A 153 -16.26 2.50 5.51
CA HIS A 153 -16.82 3.61 4.73
C HIS A 153 -15.95 3.85 3.49
N PRO A 154 -16.17 3.10 2.38
CA PRO A 154 -15.39 3.21 1.15
C PRO A 154 -15.35 4.63 0.55
N VAL A 155 -16.33 5.48 0.85
CA VAL A 155 -16.38 6.88 0.42
C VAL A 155 -15.17 7.71 0.91
N LEU A 156 -14.54 7.28 2.02
CA LEU A 156 -13.37 7.95 2.59
C LEU A 156 -12.07 7.62 1.85
N PHE A 157 -12.08 6.62 0.97
CA PHE A 157 -10.89 6.19 0.24
C PHE A 157 -10.30 7.30 -0.65
N GLN A 158 -11.14 7.99 -1.42
CA GLN A 158 -10.67 9.06 -2.32
C GLN A 158 -10.13 10.30 -1.57
N PRO A 159 -10.79 10.78 -0.49
CA PRO A 159 -10.20 11.78 0.40
C PRO A 159 -8.83 11.37 0.96
N LEU A 160 -8.68 10.12 1.43
CA LEU A 160 -7.40 9.62 1.96
C LEU A 160 -6.31 9.57 0.89
N ARG A 161 -6.63 9.07 -0.32
CA ARG A 161 -5.70 9.05 -1.46
C ARG A 161 -5.28 10.46 -1.87
N THR A 162 -6.23 11.40 -1.89
CA THR A 162 -5.97 12.81 -2.20
C THR A 162 -5.05 13.45 -1.15
N LEU A 163 -5.27 13.14 0.13
CA LEU A 163 -4.46 13.63 1.23
C LEU A 163 -3.01 13.11 1.14
N TRP A 164 -2.86 11.82 0.85
CA TRP A 164 -1.58 11.20 0.59
C TRP A 164 -0.85 11.86 -0.59
N ALA A 165 -1.53 12.10 -1.71
CA ALA A 165 -0.94 12.76 -2.88
C ALA A 165 -0.45 14.19 -2.58
N LYS A 166 -1.10 14.89 -1.64
CA LYS A 166 -0.71 16.23 -1.18
C LYS A 166 0.39 16.23 -0.12
N THR A 167 0.72 15.07 0.44
CA THR A 167 1.80 14.94 1.43
C THR A 167 3.16 15.19 0.76
N HIS A 168 4.04 15.90 1.45
CA HIS A 168 5.37 16.23 0.97
C HIS A 168 6.15 14.95 0.63
N ALA A 169 7.03 14.99 -0.38
CA ALA A 169 7.71 13.80 -0.88
C ALA A 169 8.48 13.05 0.23
N THR A 170 9.21 13.77 1.08
CA THR A 170 9.96 13.21 2.21
C THR A 170 9.05 12.50 3.22
N ASP A 171 7.93 13.14 3.58
CA ASP A 171 6.96 12.55 4.50
C ASP A 171 6.34 11.30 3.89
N ARG A 172 6.00 11.35 2.60
CA ARG A 172 5.40 10.22 1.88
C ARG A 172 6.36 9.03 1.78
N SER A 173 7.64 9.27 1.54
CA SER A 173 8.66 8.23 1.50
C SER A 173 8.75 7.51 2.86
N ARG A 174 8.89 8.28 3.94
CA ARG A 174 8.87 7.75 5.31
C ARG A 174 7.59 6.97 5.63
N LEU A 175 6.44 7.47 5.21
CA LEU A 175 5.17 6.78 5.40
C LEU A 175 5.08 5.50 4.57
N THR A 176 5.69 5.49 3.38
CA THR A 176 5.74 4.29 2.52
C THR A 176 6.58 3.22 3.17
N ASP A 177 7.68 3.59 3.81
CA ASP A 177 8.53 2.70 4.61
C ASP A 177 7.74 2.12 5.81
N GLU A 178 7.11 2.98 6.60
CA GLU A 178 6.36 2.56 7.80
C GLU A 178 5.12 1.72 7.44
N LEU A 179 4.40 2.09 6.38
CA LEU A 179 3.16 1.43 5.95
C LEU A 179 3.38 0.34 4.90
N TRP A 180 4.63 -0.09 4.68
CA TRP A 180 4.95 -1.14 3.72
C TRP A 180 4.27 -2.47 4.07
N ASP A 181 4.30 -2.81 5.37
CA ASP A 181 3.57 -3.95 5.90
C ASP A 181 2.06 -3.72 5.80
N GLY A 182 1.37 -4.64 5.13
CA GLY A 182 -0.06 -4.47 4.87
C GLY A 182 -0.93 -4.50 6.13
N ARG A 183 -0.46 -5.05 7.25
CA ARG A 183 -1.18 -4.97 8.53
C ARG A 183 -1.06 -3.58 9.12
N GLN A 184 0.12 -2.97 9.06
CA GLN A 184 0.35 -1.59 9.47
C GLN A 184 -0.47 -0.62 8.61
N LEU A 185 -0.47 -0.81 7.29
CA LEU A 185 -1.30 -0.03 6.37
C LEU A 185 -2.79 -0.16 6.71
N ARG A 186 -3.30 -1.38 6.94
CA ARG A 186 -4.70 -1.59 7.33
C ARG A 186 -5.03 -0.91 8.66
N ALA A 187 -4.16 -1.02 9.66
CA ALA A 187 -4.36 -0.40 10.96
C ALA A 187 -4.40 1.14 10.84
N PHE A 188 -3.49 1.71 10.05
CA PHE A 188 -3.46 3.12 9.73
C PHE A 188 -4.77 3.58 9.06
N LEU A 189 -5.24 2.89 8.03
CA LEU A 189 -6.48 3.24 7.32
C LEU A 189 -7.70 3.24 8.25
N ARG A 190 -7.83 2.24 9.12
CA ARG A 190 -8.92 2.15 10.11
C ARG A 190 -8.89 3.29 11.11
N ALA A 191 -7.69 3.64 11.59
CA ALA A 191 -7.52 4.80 12.46
C ALA A 191 -7.91 6.08 11.71
N ALA A 192 -7.49 6.23 10.44
CA ALA A 192 -7.70 7.43 9.65
C ALA A 192 -9.18 7.64 9.37
N GLU A 193 -9.88 6.57 9.02
CA GLU A 193 -11.33 6.51 8.91
C GLU A 193 -12.02 6.96 10.20
N THR A 194 -11.66 6.38 11.35
CA THR A 194 -12.23 6.75 12.65
C THR A 194 -12.03 8.25 12.95
N TYR A 195 -10.84 8.77 12.65
CA TYR A 195 -10.53 10.18 12.85
C TYR A 195 -11.39 11.08 11.96
N LEU A 196 -11.50 10.76 10.67
CA LEU A 196 -12.29 11.53 9.71
C LEU A 196 -13.77 11.54 10.09
N LEU A 197 -14.32 10.39 10.49
CA LEU A 197 -15.71 10.29 10.98
C LEU A 197 -15.94 11.21 12.18
N ASN A 198 -15.04 11.17 13.16
CA ASN A 198 -15.17 11.97 14.38
C ASN A 198 -15.00 13.48 14.16
N HIS A 199 -14.18 13.90 13.20
CA HIS A 199 -13.84 15.31 13.03
C HIS A 199 -14.60 16.03 11.90
N TYR A 200 -15.11 15.29 10.90
CA TYR A 200 -15.79 15.89 9.75
C TYR A 200 -17.29 15.61 9.70
N PHE A 201 -17.74 14.47 10.22
CA PHE A 201 -19.18 14.16 10.21
C PHE A 201 -19.88 14.66 11.47
N ASN A 202 -19.25 14.52 12.64
CA ASN A 202 -19.85 15.02 13.90
C ASN A 202 -19.78 16.55 14.07
N SER A 203 -18.98 17.26 13.26
CA SER A 203 -18.86 18.72 13.31
C SER A 203 -19.88 19.44 12.42
N ASN A 204 -20.61 18.73 11.55
CA ASN A 204 -21.69 19.27 10.72
C ASN A 204 -23.08 19.18 11.39
N ASP A 205 -23.19 18.57 12.57
CA ASP A 205 -24.43 18.45 13.37
C ASP A 205 -24.50 19.44 14.55
N ARG A 206 -23.71 20.52 14.53
CA ARG A 206 -23.77 21.64 15.50
C ARG A 206 -23.78 22.98 14.79
#